data_AF-A0A6N7C721-F1
#
_entry.id   AF-A0A6N7C721-F1
#
_cell.length_a   1.000
_cell.length_b   1.000
_cell.length_c   1.000
_cell.angle_alpha   90.00
_cell.angle_beta   90.00
_cell.angle_gamma   90.00
#
_symmetry.space_group_name_H-M   'P 1'
#
loop_
_entity.id
_entity.type
_entity.pdbx_description
1 polymer ?
#
loop_
_entity_poly.entity_id
_entity_poly.type
_entity_poly.pdbx_seq_one_letter_code
_entity_poly.pdbx_strand_id
1 'polypeptide(L)'
;MSEQETIHQFRLRARDWLASHAPATIPSRKDPEYLRVAREFRRAMFEAGFAGIDWPVAFGGQGRTAAERRAFEEEASNHILPLVVFDIGLGMCAPTILSVGTDEQKRRFIRPMLDGSEIWCQLFSEPAAGSDVASLLTRAVVDGDHFIVNGQKVWTTGAEVSDWGMILVRTNPDVPKHRGLTMLVVDMQAPGVTVQPLVDMTGVAHFNEVFFDDVHVPLDAVVGEVDRGWDTARVLLTHERLAVTSGGGTAGGSSGPLSFAGLKAAAESSGILAEPSAQQALVDFYLLEQSLRLFNDRITRDVLRGVDPGARGSVGKLLQGELLLRGGVLAAELDNGDVVAGDAADELAADVLFTPALAIGGGTNEIQLSIIAERLLGLPREPASDTKLPFRTKPTTKEGAA
;
A
#
# COMPACT_ATOMS: atom_id res chain seq x y z
N MET A 1 -34.52 -8.47 -21.48
CA MET A 1 -33.10 -8.78 -21.25
C MET A 1 -32.34 -7.52 -21.59
N SER A 2 -31.78 -6.83 -20.58
CA SER A 2 -30.93 -5.66 -20.82
C SER A 2 -29.76 -6.11 -21.68
N GLU A 3 -29.56 -5.48 -22.84
CA GLU A 3 -28.36 -5.70 -23.65
C GLU A 3 -27.15 -5.35 -22.77
N GLN A 4 -26.24 -6.30 -22.58
CA GLN A 4 -25.04 -6.05 -21.78
C GLN A 4 -24.15 -5.07 -22.55
N GLU A 5 -23.72 -4.00 -21.89
CA GLU A 5 -22.77 -3.02 -22.43
C GLU A 5 -21.52 -3.76 -22.95
N THR A 6 -21.15 -3.53 -24.21
CA THR A 6 -19.91 -4.08 -24.77
C THR A 6 -18.70 -3.37 -24.14
N ILE A 7 -17.53 -4.03 -24.11
CA ILE A 7 -16.29 -3.42 -23.60
C ILE A 7 -15.95 -2.10 -24.31
N HIS A 8 -16.27 -1.98 -25.60
CA HIS A 8 -16.06 -0.75 -26.35
C HIS A 8 -16.98 0.38 -25.85
N GLN A 9 -18.27 0.09 -25.63
CA GLN A 9 -19.21 1.06 -25.04
C GLN A 9 -18.80 1.46 -23.63
N PHE A 10 -18.37 0.50 -22.81
CA PHE A 10 -17.85 0.77 -21.46
C PHE A 10 -16.65 1.73 -21.50
N ARG A 11 -15.71 1.48 -22.41
CA ARG A 11 -14.50 2.30 -22.57
C ARG A 11 -14.83 3.72 -23.01
N LEU A 12 -15.79 3.89 -23.94
CA LEU A 12 -16.28 5.21 -24.33
C LEU A 12 -16.94 5.94 -23.16
N ARG A 13 -17.79 5.25 -22.40
CA ARG A 13 -18.44 5.84 -21.21
C ARG A 13 -17.43 6.23 -20.13
N ALA A 14 -16.40 5.41 -19.90
CA ALA A 14 -15.31 5.72 -18.99
C ALA A 14 -14.55 6.97 -19.43
N ARG A 15 -14.19 7.05 -20.72
CA ARG A 15 -13.52 8.23 -21.29
C ARG A 15 -14.33 9.50 -21.13
N ASP A 16 -15.61 9.46 -21.50
CA ASP A 16 -16.49 10.63 -21.43
C ASP A 16 -16.69 11.10 -19.99
N TRP A 17 -16.82 10.16 -19.06
CA TRP A 17 -16.92 10.47 -17.64
C TRP A 17 -15.63 11.07 -17.08
N LEU A 18 -14.47 10.47 -17.38
CA LEU A 18 -13.16 10.99 -16.95
C LEU A 18 -12.90 12.39 -17.51
N ALA A 19 -13.22 12.64 -18.79
CA ALA A 19 -13.07 13.96 -19.41
C ALA A 19 -13.93 15.05 -18.75
N SER A 20 -15.05 14.68 -18.12
CA SER A 20 -15.97 15.62 -17.46
C SER A 20 -15.78 15.74 -15.95
N HIS A 21 -15.21 14.74 -15.29
CA HIS A 21 -15.14 14.67 -13.82
C HIS A 21 -13.71 14.67 -13.27
N ALA A 22 -12.71 14.21 -14.03
CA ALA A 22 -11.33 14.19 -13.55
C ALA A 22 -10.84 15.63 -13.38
N PRO A 23 -10.35 16.00 -12.19
CA PRO A 23 -9.89 17.36 -11.96
C PRO A 23 -8.60 17.64 -12.75
N ALA A 24 -8.44 18.89 -13.19
CA ALA A 24 -7.20 19.33 -13.85
C ALA A 24 -6.02 19.44 -12.86
N THR A 25 -6.31 19.71 -11.58
CA THR A 25 -5.34 19.78 -10.48
C THR A 25 -6.01 19.27 -9.20
N ILE A 26 -5.23 18.73 -8.27
CA ILE A 26 -5.73 18.29 -6.96
C ILE A 26 -5.10 19.20 -5.89
N PRO A 27 -5.85 19.61 -4.85
CA PRO A 27 -5.28 20.29 -3.70
C PRO A 27 -4.12 19.49 -3.09
N SER A 28 -3.16 20.18 -2.48
CA SER A 28 -2.13 19.50 -1.69
C SER A 28 -2.78 18.62 -0.63
N ARG A 29 -2.18 17.47 -0.30
CA ARG A 29 -2.69 16.59 0.78
C ARG A 29 -2.74 17.29 2.15
N LYS A 30 -1.98 18.37 2.32
CA LYS A 30 -1.99 19.22 3.53
C LYS A 30 -3.21 20.16 3.59
N ASP A 31 -3.89 20.36 2.46
CA ASP A 31 -5.06 21.23 2.37
C ASP A 31 -6.29 20.50 2.93
N PRO A 32 -7.03 21.10 3.88
CA PRO A 32 -8.30 20.55 4.36
C PRO A 32 -9.31 20.20 3.25
N GLU A 33 -9.25 20.90 2.10
CA GLU A 33 -10.12 20.64 0.95
C GLU A 33 -9.79 19.33 0.22
N TYR A 34 -8.58 18.79 0.36
CA TYR A 34 -8.17 17.54 -0.31
C TYR A 34 -9.13 16.39 -0.01
N LEU A 35 -9.46 16.19 1.27
CA LEU A 35 -10.36 15.11 1.70
C LEU A 35 -11.77 15.28 1.14
N ARG A 36 -12.27 16.52 1.10
CA ARG A 36 -13.59 16.81 0.54
C ARG A 36 -13.62 16.45 -0.95
N VAL A 37 -12.63 16.93 -1.72
CA VAL A 37 -12.51 16.65 -3.16
C VAL A 37 -12.34 15.15 -3.42
N ALA A 38 -11.50 14.46 -2.64
CA ALA A 38 -11.28 13.03 -2.75
C ALA A 38 -12.57 12.22 -2.51
N ARG A 39 -13.32 12.53 -1.44
CA ARG A 39 -14.58 11.87 -1.11
C ARG A 39 -15.68 12.15 -2.14
N GLU A 40 -15.82 13.38 -2.60
CA GLU A 40 -16.78 13.75 -3.66
C GLU A 40 -16.48 13.03 -4.97
N PHE A 41 -15.21 13.05 -5.40
CA PHE A 41 -14.79 12.37 -6.62
C PHE A 41 -15.01 10.85 -6.51
N ARG A 42 -14.67 10.25 -5.36
CA ARG A 42 -14.87 8.82 -5.12
C ARG A 42 -16.33 8.43 -5.12
N ARG A 43 -17.19 9.25 -4.51
CA ARG A 43 -18.65 9.07 -4.54
C ARG A 43 -19.17 9.08 -5.98
N ALA A 44 -18.80 10.08 -6.76
CA ALA A 44 -19.21 10.20 -8.16
C ALA A 44 -18.72 9.02 -9.01
N MET A 45 -17.48 8.56 -8.78
CA MET A 45 -16.91 7.38 -9.42
C MET A 45 -17.70 6.11 -9.08
N PHE A 46 -18.13 5.95 -7.83
CA PHE A 46 -18.97 4.83 -7.39
C PHE A 46 -20.37 4.87 -8.02
N GLU A 47 -21.03 6.03 -8.02
CA GLU A 47 -22.35 6.21 -8.62
C GLU A 47 -22.34 5.99 -10.13
N ALA A 48 -21.25 6.36 -10.81
CA ALA A 48 -21.04 6.11 -12.23
C ALA A 48 -20.66 4.64 -12.56
N GLY A 49 -20.51 3.78 -11.54
CA GLY A 49 -20.17 2.37 -11.72
C GLY A 49 -18.71 2.12 -12.11
N PHE A 50 -17.80 3.02 -11.70
CA PHE A 50 -16.36 2.90 -11.93
C PHE A 50 -15.55 2.53 -10.67
N ALA A 51 -16.19 2.47 -9.49
CA ALA A 51 -15.57 1.91 -8.29
C ALA A 51 -16.01 0.45 -8.06
N GLY A 52 -15.07 -0.42 -7.70
CA GLY A 52 -15.36 -1.84 -7.45
C GLY A 52 -15.86 -2.58 -8.70
N ILE A 53 -15.29 -2.25 -9.87
CA ILE A 53 -15.77 -2.69 -11.19
C ILE A 53 -15.98 -4.21 -11.23
N ASP A 54 -14.95 -4.98 -10.93
CA ASP A 54 -15.00 -6.45 -10.96
C ASP A 54 -15.31 -7.10 -9.59
N TRP A 55 -15.79 -6.31 -8.63
CA TRP A 55 -16.10 -6.81 -7.29
C TRP A 55 -17.52 -7.37 -7.22
N PRO A 56 -17.81 -8.31 -6.29
CA PRO A 56 -19.12 -8.94 -6.19
C PRO A 56 -20.24 -7.93 -5.87
N VAL A 57 -21.34 -8.01 -6.64
CA VAL A 57 -22.54 -7.17 -6.44
C VAL A 57 -23.14 -7.33 -5.05
N ALA A 58 -23.08 -8.54 -4.48
CA ALA A 58 -23.59 -8.85 -3.15
C ALA A 58 -22.97 -7.99 -2.02
N PHE A 59 -21.80 -7.39 -2.28
CA PHE A 59 -21.06 -6.56 -1.31
C PHE A 59 -20.86 -5.12 -1.81
N GLY A 60 -21.59 -4.70 -2.85
CA GLY A 60 -21.56 -3.33 -3.37
C GLY A 60 -20.64 -3.09 -4.58
N GLY A 61 -20.00 -4.13 -5.11
CA GLY A 61 -19.28 -4.04 -6.39
C GLY A 61 -20.21 -3.97 -7.60
N GLN A 62 -19.63 -3.80 -8.79
CA GLN A 62 -20.40 -3.68 -10.04
C GLN A 62 -20.58 -5.01 -10.76
N GLY A 63 -19.90 -6.08 -10.34
CA GLY A 63 -20.01 -7.42 -10.94
C GLY A 63 -19.59 -7.47 -12.41
N ARG A 64 -18.77 -6.51 -12.87
CA ARG A 64 -18.24 -6.45 -14.23
C ARG A 64 -17.01 -7.34 -14.37
N THR A 65 -16.45 -7.38 -15.57
CA THR A 65 -15.28 -8.21 -15.88
C THR A 65 -13.98 -7.52 -15.53
N ALA A 66 -12.92 -8.31 -15.27
CA ALA A 66 -11.57 -7.78 -15.12
C ALA A 66 -11.07 -7.04 -16.37
N ALA A 67 -11.60 -7.39 -17.56
CA ALA A 67 -11.29 -6.70 -18.81
C ALA A 67 -11.88 -5.27 -18.84
N GLU A 68 -13.09 -5.07 -18.30
CA GLU A 68 -13.67 -3.73 -18.14
C GLU A 68 -12.91 -2.93 -17.08
N ARG A 69 -12.51 -3.53 -15.95
CA ARG A 69 -11.65 -2.85 -14.97
C ARG A 69 -10.37 -2.34 -15.64
N ARG A 70 -9.69 -3.19 -16.41
CA ARG A 70 -8.49 -2.80 -17.16
C ARG A 70 -8.76 -1.69 -18.17
N ALA A 71 -9.88 -1.76 -18.90
CA ALA A 71 -10.25 -0.71 -19.84
C ALA A 71 -10.44 0.64 -19.13
N PHE A 72 -11.01 0.66 -17.93
CA PHE A 72 -11.10 1.86 -17.11
C PHE A 72 -9.71 2.36 -16.68
N GLU A 73 -8.85 1.47 -16.16
CA GLU A 73 -7.48 1.81 -15.74
C GLU A 73 -6.65 2.39 -16.90
N GLU A 74 -6.78 1.84 -18.10
CA GLU A 74 -6.13 2.35 -19.32
C GLU A 74 -6.60 3.77 -19.68
N GLU A 75 -7.91 4.03 -19.64
CA GLU A 75 -8.44 5.38 -19.91
C GLU A 75 -8.06 6.36 -18.78
N ALA A 76 -8.06 5.92 -17.52
CA ALA A 76 -7.71 6.72 -16.35
C ALA A 76 -6.22 7.11 -16.27
N SER A 77 -5.33 6.38 -16.95
CA SER A 77 -3.87 6.52 -16.82
C SER A 77 -3.31 7.92 -17.13
N ASN A 78 -4.01 8.71 -17.95
CA ASN A 78 -3.62 10.08 -18.30
C ASN A 78 -4.38 11.15 -17.51
N HIS A 79 -5.18 10.75 -16.53
CA HIS A 79 -5.96 11.65 -15.71
C HIS A 79 -5.39 11.74 -14.29
N ILE A 80 -5.51 12.93 -13.73
CA ILE A 80 -5.20 13.20 -12.33
C ILE A 80 -6.42 12.79 -11.49
N LEU A 81 -6.25 11.85 -10.55
CA LEU A 81 -7.33 11.31 -9.72
C LEU A 81 -7.05 11.46 -8.21
N PRO A 82 -7.93 12.10 -7.42
CA PRO A 82 -7.73 12.30 -5.98
C PRO A 82 -8.10 11.04 -5.17
N LEU A 83 -7.45 9.91 -5.48
CA LEU A 83 -7.82 8.60 -4.95
C LEU A 83 -6.87 8.03 -3.90
N VAL A 84 -5.69 8.63 -3.74
CA VAL A 84 -4.58 8.07 -2.95
C VAL A 84 -4.95 7.75 -1.50
N VAL A 85 -5.78 8.59 -0.90
CA VAL A 85 -6.26 8.40 0.47
C VAL A 85 -7.04 7.09 0.67
N PHE A 86 -7.57 6.50 -0.41
CA PHE A 86 -8.33 5.25 -0.36
C PHE A 86 -7.49 4.00 -0.69
N ASP A 87 -6.21 4.14 -1.04
CA ASP A 87 -5.38 3.04 -1.57
C ASP A 87 -5.18 1.91 -0.55
N ILE A 88 -4.99 2.23 0.73
CA ILE A 88 -4.83 1.21 1.77
C ILE A 88 -6.14 0.42 1.96
N GLY A 89 -7.27 1.12 1.99
CA GLY A 89 -8.59 0.51 2.10
C GLY A 89 -8.90 -0.42 0.93
N LEU A 90 -8.78 0.10 -0.29
CA LEU A 90 -9.21 -0.59 -1.51
C LEU A 90 -8.17 -1.57 -2.06
N GLY A 91 -6.89 -1.27 -1.86
CA GLY A 91 -5.78 -2.09 -2.33
C GLY A 91 -5.45 -3.24 -1.40
N MET A 92 -5.79 -3.16 -0.10
CA MET A 92 -5.37 -4.14 0.90
C MET A 92 -6.49 -4.60 1.82
N CYS A 93 -7.15 -3.67 2.53
CA CYS A 93 -8.09 -4.02 3.60
C CYS A 93 -9.35 -4.71 3.05
N ALA A 94 -10.03 -4.08 2.08
CA ALA A 94 -11.22 -4.64 1.46
C ALA A 94 -10.97 -5.96 0.72
N PRO A 95 -9.92 -6.12 -0.10
CA PRO A 95 -9.57 -7.42 -0.68
C PRO A 95 -9.32 -8.50 0.38
N THR A 96 -8.73 -8.15 1.52
CA THR A 96 -8.53 -9.08 2.63
C THR A 96 -9.87 -9.51 3.24
N ILE A 97 -10.78 -8.56 3.50
CA ILE A 97 -12.13 -8.84 4.01
C ILE A 97 -12.94 -9.69 3.01
N LEU A 98 -12.85 -9.40 1.71
CA LEU A 98 -13.49 -10.22 0.67
C LEU A 98 -12.95 -11.66 0.66
N SER A 99 -11.66 -11.84 0.96
CA SER A 99 -10.99 -13.15 0.92
C SER A 99 -11.26 -14.00 2.17
N VAL A 100 -11.21 -13.41 3.36
CA VAL A 100 -11.26 -14.17 4.63
C VAL A 100 -12.26 -13.66 5.66
N GLY A 101 -12.90 -12.52 5.41
CA GLY A 101 -13.93 -11.97 6.29
C GLY A 101 -15.25 -12.75 6.22
N THR A 102 -16.09 -12.55 7.23
CA THR A 102 -17.46 -13.09 7.22
C THR A 102 -18.34 -12.34 6.21
N ASP A 103 -19.48 -12.92 5.85
CA ASP A 103 -20.43 -12.25 4.96
C ASP A 103 -21.01 -10.98 5.60
N GLU A 104 -21.18 -10.96 6.91
CA GLU A 104 -21.59 -9.79 7.69
C GLU A 104 -20.55 -8.66 7.58
N GLN A 105 -19.26 -8.99 7.77
CA GLN A 105 -18.16 -8.04 7.61
C GLN A 105 -18.08 -7.51 6.17
N LYS A 106 -18.22 -8.38 5.16
CA LYS A 106 -18.24 -7.96 3.75
C LYS A 106 -19.39 -6.98 3.46
N ARG A 107 -20.60 -7.27 3.95
CA ARG A 107 -21.76 -6.38 3.79
C ARG A 107 -21.58 -5.05 4.52
N ARG A 108 -20.93 -5.06 5.69
CA ARG A 108 -20.70 -3.86 6.51
C ARG A 108 -19.64 -2.94 5.92
N PHE A 109 -18.52 -3.48 5.45
CA PHE A 109 -17.31 -2.67 5.20
C PHE A 109 -16.99 -2.42 3.73
N ILE A 110 -17.43 -3.27 2.80
CA ILE A 110 -16.99 -3.16 1.40
C ILE A 110 -17.61 -1.95 0.70
N ARG A 111 -18.92 -1.76 0.81
CA ARG A 111 -19.62 -0.64 0.15
C ARG A 111 -19.13 0.74 0.64
N PRO A 112 -18.97 1.00 1.96
CA PRO A 112 -18.47 2.30 2.42
C PRO A 112 -17.04 2.62 1.94
N MET A 113 -16.17 1.62 1.83
CA MET A 113 -14.85 1.82 1.20
C MET A 113 -14.97 2.12 -0.29
N LEU A 114 -15.86 1.41 -0.99
CA LEU A 114 -16.06 1.61 -2.43
C LEU A 114 -16.57 3.01 -2.75
N ASP A 115 -17.47 3.55 -1.95
CA ASP A 115 -18.11 4.85 -2.18
C ASP A 115 -17.40 6.03 -1.52
N GLY A 116 -16.29 5.77 -0.82
CA GLY A 116 -15.44 6.78 -0.17
C GLY A 116 -16.01 7.37 1.11
N SER A 117 -17.06 6.78 1.70
CA SER A 117 -17.56 7.20 3.02
C SER A 117 -16.67 6.72 4.17
N GLU A 118 -15.91 5.64 4.00
CA GLU A 118 -14.95 5.17 5.01
C GLU A 118 -13.53 5.08 4.43
N ILE A 119 -12.56 5.72 5.10
CA ILE A 119 -11.12 5.65 4.83
C ILE A 119 -10.49 4.68 5.81
N TRP A 120 -9.50 3.92 5.35
CA TRP A 120 -8.91 2.81 6.10
C TRP A 120 -7.38 2.90 6.13
N CYS A 121 -6.79 2.49 7.26
CA CYS A 121 -5.34 2.33 7.41
C CYS A 121 -4.93 0.90 7.81
N GLN A 122 -3.63 0.60 7.68
CA GLN A 122 -3.01 -0.66 8.07
C GLN A 122 -2.12 -0.45 9.30
N LEU A 123 -2.34 -1.24 10.35
CA LEU A 123 -1.73 -1.06 11.68
C LEU A 123 -0.85 -2.26 12.05
N PHE A 124 0.26 -2.45 11.32
CA PHE A 124 1.15 -3.61 11.49
C PHE A 124 2.38 -3.26 12.30
N SER A 125 3.21 -2.36 11.77
CA SER A 125 4.54 -2.06 12.30
C SER A 125 4.50 -1.41 13.67
N GLU A 126 5.49 -1.77 14.49
CA GLU A 126 5.73 -1.20 15.82
C GLU A 126 7.17 -0.72 15.91
N PRO A 127 7.50 0.19 16.85
CA PRO A 127 8.87 0.66 17.03
C PRO A 127 9.90 -0.48 17.18
N ALA A 128 9.50 -1.59 17.80
CA ALA A 128 10.34 -2.78 18.00
C ALA A 128 10.09 -3.91 16.99
N ALA A 129 9.13 -3.77 16.06
CA ALA A 129 8.73 -4.83 15.12
C ALA A 129 8.33 -4.27 13.75
N GLY A 130 9.33 -4.13 12.87
CA GLY A 130 9.16 -3.82 11.44
C GLY A 130 9.25 -5.08 10.58
N SER A 131 10.45 -5.40 10.08
CA SER A 131 10.69 -6.60 9.24
C SER A 131 10.31 -7.92 9.92
N ASP A 132 10.52 -8.02 11.25
CA ASP A 132 10.00 -9.13 12.07
C ASP A 132 8.64 -8.76 12.69
N VAL A 133 7.67 -8.39 11.85
CA VAL A 133 6.32 -7.99 12.27
C VAL A 133 5.65 -9.02 13.18
N ALA A 134 5.98 -10.31 13.01
CA ALA A 134 5.43 -11.37 13.84
C ALA A 134 5.86 -11.29 15.30
N SER A 135 6.84 -10.43 15.63
CA SER A 135 7.30 -10.14 16.99
C SER A 135 6.65 -8.91 17.63
N LEU A 136 5.58 -8.40 17.03
CA LEU A 136 4.79 -7.31 17.60
C LEU A 136 4.31 -7.63 19.04
N LEU A 137 4.18 -6.55 19.82
CA LEU A 137 3.89 -6.49 21.24
C LEU A 137 2.49 -5.93 21.56
N THR A 138 1.86 -5.19 20.64
CA THR A 138 0.47 -4.73 20.84
C THR A 138 -0.39 -5.92 21.19
N ARG A 139 -1.06 -5.88 22.34
CA ARG A 139 -1.80 -7.01 22.91
C ARG A 139 -3.30 -6.75 22.88
N ALA A 140 -4.07 -7.82 22.79
CA ALA A 140 -5.51 -7.81 22.95
C ALA A 140 -5.89 -8.92 23.94
N VAL A 141 -6.54 -8.57 25.04
CA VAL A 141 -7.00 -9.50 26.06
C VAL A 141 -8.52 -9.51 26.08
N VAL A 142 -9.14 -10.69 26.11
CA VAL A 142 -10.60 -10.81 26.20
C VAL A 142 -11.07 -10.31 27.56
N ASP A 143 -12.05 -9.41 27.56
CA ASP A 143 -12.80 -8.95 28.72
C ASP A 143 -14.30 -8.89 28.37
N GLY A 144 -15.07 -9.85 28.90
CA GLY A 144 -16.48 -10.01 28.55
C GLY A 144 -16.70 -10.33 27.08
N ASP A 145 -17.42 -9.45 26.39
CA ASP A 145 -17.77 -9.49 24.97
C ASP A 145 -16.86 -8.62 24.07
N HIS A 146 -15.75 -8.13 24.62
CA HIS A 146 -14.76 -7.32 23.92
C HIS A 146 -13.33 -7.84 24.12
N PHE A 147 -12.42 -7.37 23.28
CA PHE A 147 -11.00 -7.29 23.54
C PHE A 147 -10.66 -5.92 24.14
N ILE A 148 -9.72 -5.89 25.08
CA ILE A 148 -9.03 -4.68 25.52
C ILE A 148 -7.67 -4.63 24.82
N VAL A 149 -7.51 -3.68 23.90
CA VAL A 149 -6.33 -3.51 23.06
C VAL A 149 -5.39 -2.47 23.65
N ASN A 150 -4.12 -2.84 23.80
CA ASN A 150 -3.07 -1.99 24.36
C ASN A 150 -1.78 -2.10 23.55
N GLY A 151 -1.21 -0.97 23.13
CA GLY A 151 0.07 -0.95 22.44
C GLY A 151 0.31 0.30 21.59
N GLN A 152 1.27 0.21 20.69
CA GLN A 152 1.69 1.29 19.81
C GLN A 152 2.01 0.74 18.43
N LYS A 153 1.51 1.43 17.41
CA LYS A 153 1.85 1.26 16.00
C LYS A 153 2.59 2.49 15.50
N VAL A 154 3.40 2.31 14.46
CA VAL A 154 4.18 3.39 13.82
C VAL A 154 4.25 3.14 12.31
N TRP A 155 4.61 4.18 11.55
CA TRP A 155 4.62 4.17 10.09
C TRP A 155 3.23 3.97 9.47
N THR A 156 2.16 4.32 10.20
CA THR A 156 0.78 4.12 9.73
C THR A 156 0.37 5.25 8.79
N THR A 157 0.33 4.95 7.49
CA THR A 157 -0.10 5.91 6.46
C THR A 157 -1.56 6.30 6.63
N GLY A 158 -1.84 7.61 6.66
CA GLY A 158 -3.20 8.16 6.63
C GLY A 158 -4.05 7.85 7.86
N ALA A 159 -3.45 7.49 9.00
CA ALA A 159 -4.18 7.15 10.22
C ALA A 159 -5.02 8.33 10.76
N GLU A 160 -4.56 9.56 10.56
CA GLU A 160 -5.17 10.80 11.01
C GLU A 160 -6.48 11.14 10.28
N VAL A 161 -6.71 10.52 9.13
CA VAL A 161 -7.92 10.69 8.31
C VAL A 161 -8.72 9.40 8.16
N SER A 162 -8.27 8.31 8.78
CA SER A 162 -8.90 6.99 8.66
C SER A 162 -10.04 6.84 9.64
N ASP A 163 -11.15 6.28 9.17
CA ASP A 163 -12.31 5.91 9.99
C ASP A 163 -12.08 4.55 10.68
N TRP A 164 -11.41 3.62 9.97
CA TRP A 164 -11.14 2.26 10.46
C TRP A 164 -9.69 1.84 10.24
N GLY A 165 -9.21 0.92 11.08
CA GLY A 165 -7.89 0.32 10.95
C GLY A 165 -7.94 -1.19 10.94
N MET A 166 -7.16 -1.84 10.08
CA MET A 166 -6.90 -3.27 10.18
C MET A 166 -5.63 -3.51 11.00
N ILE A 167 -5.79 -3.98 12.24
CA ILE A 167 -4.74 -4.08 13.25
C ILE A 167 -4.36 -5.53 13.55
N LEU A 168 -3.05 -5.79 13.55
CA LEU A 168 -2.51 -7.08 13.97
C LEU A 168 -2.05 -6.99 15.43
N VAL A 169 -2.62 -7.86 16.27
CA VAL A 169 -2.42 -7.86 17.73
C VAL A 169 -2.02 -9.24 18.25
N ARG A 170 -1.35 -9.26 19.40
CA ARG A 170 -0.99 -10.44 20.19
C ARG A 170 -2.15 -10.83 21.10
N THR A 171 -2.76 -11.98 20.84
CA THR A 171 -3.80 -12.57 21.69
C THR A 171 -3.28 -13.72 22.55
N ASN A 172 -2.19 -14.38 22.12
CA ASN A 172 -1.64 -15.53 22.82
C ASN A 172 -0.10 -15.50 22.82
N PRO A 173 0.55 -15.11 23.94
CA PRO A 173 1.99 -15.07 24.04
C PRO A 173 2.62 -16.43 24.37
N ASP A 174 1.80 -17.46 24.59
CA ASP A 174 2.22 -18.77 25.10
C ASP A 174 2.58 -19.76 23.99
N VAL A 175 2.34 -19.37 22.74
CA VAL A 175 2.58 -20.13 21.52
C VAL A 175 3.66 -19.45 20.67
N PRO A 176 4.22 -20.12 19.66
CA PRO A 176 5.16 -19.49 18.74
C PRO A 176 4.62 -18.20 18.11
N LYS A 177 5.49 -17.24 17.84
CA LYS A 177 5.11 -15.86 17.49
C LYS A 177 4.09 -15.71 16.34
N HIS A 178 4.11 -16.60 15.36
CA HIS A 178 3.15 -16.57 14.24
C HIS A 178 1.77 -17.19 14.57
N ARG A 179 1.68 -17.92 15.68
CA ARG A 179 0.50 -18.72 16.09
C ARG A 179 -0.34 -18.05 17.17
N GLY A 180 0.05 -16.87 17.63
CA GLY A 180 -0.63 -16.16 18.72
C GLY A 180 -1.04 -14.74 18.34
N LEU A 181 -1.24 -14.51 17.05
CA LEU A 181 -1.64 -13.23 16.47
C LEU A 181 -3.10 -13.30 16.06
N THR A 182 -3.81 -12.19 16.18
CA THR A 182 -5.18 -12.03 15.69
C THR A 182 -5.28 -10.74 14.87
N MET A 183 -6.01 -10.78 13.78
CA MET A 183 -6.33 -9.59 12.98
C MET A 183 -7.69 -9.04 13.44
N LEU A 184 -7.74 -7.76 13.78
CA LEU A 184 -8.97 -7.06 14.17
C LEU A 184 -9.25 -5.88 13.22
N VAL A 185 -10.51 -5.50 13.13
CA VAL A 185 -10.92 -4.15 12.71
C VAL A 185 -11.06 -3.29 13.95
N VAL A 186 -10.43 -2.11 13.97
CA VAL A 186 -10.52 -1.14 15.07
C VAL A 186 -11.07 0.19 14.58
N ASP A 187 -11.99 0.77 15.34
CA ASP A 187 -12.49 2.12 15.13
C ASP A 187 -11.39 3.12 15.52
N MET A 188 -10.95 3.94 14.56
CA MET A 188 -9.85 4.88 14.77
C MET A 188 -10.27 6.12 15.58
N GLN A 189 -11.57 6.28 15.84
CA GLN A 189 -12.15 7.31 16.69
C GLN A 189 -12.58 6.77 18.07
N ALA A 190 -12.37 5.48 18.34
CA ALA A 190 -12.69 4.89 19.63
C ALA A 190 -11.95 5.58 20.79
N PRO A 191 -12.59 5.72 21.96
CA PRO A 191 -11.90 6.14 23.18
C PRO A 191 -10.65 5.29 23.44
N GLY A 192 -9.53 5.95 23.74
CA GLY A 192 -8.23 5.30 23.96
C GLY A 192 -7.35 5.20 22.71
N VAL A 193 -7.86 5.52 21.52
CA VAL A 193 -7.04 5.67 20.30
C VAL A 193 -6.48 7.08 20.23
N THR A 194 -5.16 7.20 20.13
CA THR A 194 -4.48 8.49 19.91
C THR A 194 -3.60 8.39 18.68
N VAL A 195 -3.85 9.25 17.68
CA VAL A 195 -3.05 9.36 16.46
C VAL A 195 -2.13 10.57 16.56
N GLN A 196 -0.83 10.36 16.27
CA GLN A 196 0.18 11.41 16.24
C GLN A 196 0.90 11.43 14.88
N PRO A 197 0.77 12.51 14.10
CA PRO A 197 1.49 12.65 12.85
C PRO A 197 3.01 12.63 13.05
N LEU A 198 3.71 11.86 12.22
CA LEU A 198 5.16 11.70 12.25
C LEU A 198 5.77 12.39 11.02
N VAL A 199 6.41 13.54 11.23
CA VAL A 199 7.09 14.28 10.17
C VAL A 199 8.38 13.57 9.79
N ASP A 200 8.50 13.14 8.53
CA ASP A 200 9.70 12.51 8.01
C ASP A 200 10.65 13.55 7.35
N MET A 201 11.75 13.07 6.74
CA MET A 201 12.75 13.95 6.12
C MET A 201 12.24 14.77 4.93
N THR A 202 11.08 14.43 4.35
CA THR A 202 10.42 15.25 3.32
C THR A 202 9.77 16.50 3.91
N GLY A 203 9.69 16.63 5.23
CA GLY A 203 8.97 17.72 5.91
C GLY A 203 7.45 17.56 5.87
N VAL A 204 6.95 16.37 5.55
CA VAL A 204 5.53 16.02 5.52
C VAL A 204 5.29 14.87 6.50
N ALA A 205 4.12 14.89 7.16
CA ALA A 205 3.67 13.75 7.95
C ALA A 205 2.90 12.77 7.05
N HIS A 206 3.65 11.95 6.30
CA HIS A 206 3.05 10.86 5.51
C HIS A 206 2.58 9.69 6.38
N PHE A 207 3.13 9.59 7.57
CA PHE A 207 2.94 8.50 8.50
C PHE A 207 2.52 8.99 9.87
N ASN A 208 2.02 8.08 10.69
CA ASN A 208 1.61 8.36 12.06
C ASN A 208 2.13 7.30 13.03
N GLU A 209 2.29 7.72 14.27
CA GLU A 209 2.24 6.86 15.43
C GLU A 209 0.79 6.74 15.90
N VAL A 210 0.37 5.55 16.30
CA VAL A 210 -0.97 5.30 16.82
C VAL A 210 -0.85 4.53 18.13
N PHE A 211 -1.40 5.11 19.19
CA PHE A 211 -1.39 4.56 20.54
C PHE A 211 -2.78 4.02 20.87
N PHE A 212 -2.80 2.86 21.52
CA PHE A 212 -4.00 2.19 22.00
C PHE A 212 -3.87 2.03 23.51
N ASP A 213 -4.71 2.74 24.27
CA ASP A 213 -4.78 2.68 25.73
C ASP A 213 -6.17 2.19 26.14
N ASP A 214 -6.23 0.94 26.62
CA ASP A 214 -7.46 0.24 26.98
C ASP A 214 -8.61 0.38 25.96
N VAL A 215 -8.31 0.20 24.67
CA VAL A 215 -9.31 0.34 23.60
C VAL A 215 -10.20 -0.89 23.55
N HIS A 216 -11.52 -0.69 23.68
CA HIS A 216 -12.52 -1.77 23.62
C HIS A 216 -12.86 -2.11 22.16
N VAL A 217 -12.57 -3.34 21.74
CA VAL A 217 -12.85 -3.84 20.39
C VAL A 217 -13.77 -5.05 20.48
N PRO A 218 -14.96 -5.05 19.87
CA PRO A 218 -15.88 -6.20 19.92
C PRO A 218 -15.25 -7.52 19.45
N LEU A 219 -15.66 -8.65 20.03
CA LEU A 219 -15.13 -9.97 19.62
C LEU A 219 -15.44 -10.33 18.16
N ASP A 220 -16.50 -9.79 17.57
CA ASP A 220 -16.88 -10.00 16.17
C ASP A 220 -16.09 -9.12 15.17
N ALA A 221 -15.21 -8.25 15.67
CA ALA A 221 -14.27 -7.48 14.87
C ALA A 221 -13.07 -8.32 14.38
N VAL A 222 -12.98 -9.60 14.76
CA VAL A 222 -11.94 -10.53 14.29
C VAL A 222 -12.10 -10.81 12.80
N VAL A 223 -11.05 -10.58 12.02
CA VAL A 223 -10.98 -10.91 10.59
C VAL A 223 -10.23 -12.22 10.40
N GLY A 224 -10.97 -13.28 10.09
CA GLY A 224 -10.47 -14.66 10.09
C GLY A 224 -10.74 -15.33 11.43
N GLU A 225 -9.69 -15.88 12.07
CA GLU A 225 -9.81 -16.60 13.34
C GLU A 225 -8.84 -16.06 14.40
N VAL A 226 -9.23 -16.13 15.67
CA VAL A 226 -8.37 -15.83 16.82
C VAL A 226 -7.12 -16.72 16.77
N ASP A 227 -5.95 -16.16 17.07
CA ASP A 227 -4.65 -16.82 17.02
C ASP A 227 -4.20 -17.29 15.60
N ARG A 228 -4.96 -16.93 14.56
CA ARG A 228 -4.65 -17.20 13.15
C ARG A 228 -4.46 -15.92 12.33
N GLY A 229 -4.30 -14.78 12.98
CA GLY A 229 -4.08 -13.46 12.36
C GLY A 229 -2.86 -13.37 11.46
N TRP A 230 -1.84 -14.24 11.64
CA TRP A 230 -0.72 -14.30 10.69
C TRP A 230 -1.14 -14.78 9.30
N ASP A 231 -2.12 -15.67 9.21
CA ASP A 231 -2.62 -16.15 7.92
C ASP A 231 -3.39 -15.01 7.21
N THR A 232 -4.22 -14.27 7.96
CA THR A 232 -4.87 -13.04 7.47
C THR A 232 -3.86 -11.97 7.05
N ALA A 233 -2.81 -11.74 7.84
CA ALA A 233 -1.76 -10.78 7.52
C ALA A 233 -1.02 -11.15 6.23
N ARG A 234 -0.79 -12.44 5.96
CA ARG A 234 -0.18 -12.91 4.70
C ARG A 234 -1.07 -12.67 3.48
N VAL A 235 -2.39 -12.80 3.63
CA VAL A 235 -3.36 -12.44 2.58
C VAL A 235 -3.24 -10.95 2.28
N LEU A 236 -3.29 -10.10 3.31
CA LEU A 236 -3.15 -8.65 3.17
C LEU A 236 -1.84 -8.26 2.49
N LEU A 237 -0.70 -8.77 2.96
CA LEU A 237 0.62 -8.49 2.37
C LEU A 237 0.74 -8.97 0.91
N THR A 238 -0.06 -9.95 0.51
CA THR A 238 -0.12 -10.40 -0.90
C THR A 238 -0.87 -9.38 -1.74
N HIS A 239 -1.99 -8.84 -1.25
CA HIS A 239 -2.70 -7.75 -1.90
C HIS A 239 -1.88 -6.46 -1.94
N GLU A 240 -1.17 -6.12 -0.87
CA GLU A 240 -0.26 -4.97 -0.82
C GLU A 240 0.82 -5.05 -1.92
N ARG A 241 1.49 -6.20 -2.05
CA ARG A 241 2.47 -6.39 -3.13
C ARG A 241 1.85 -6.20 -4.51
N LEU A 242 0.66 -6.74 -4.73
CA LEU A 242 -0.03 -6.57 -6.00
C LEU A 242 -0.38 -5.10 -6.26
N ALA A 243 -0.95 -4.39 -5.28
CA ALA A 243 -1.30 -2.98 -5.37
C ALA A 243 -0.10 -2.07 -5.67
N VAL A 244 1.05 -2.35 -5.02
CA VAL A 244 2.31 -1.64 -5.29
C VAL A 244 2.82 -1.94 -6.70
N THR A 245 2.79 -3.20 -7.15
CA THR A 245 3.26 -3.59 -8.49
C THR A 245 2.33 -3.20 -9.64
N SER A 246 1.04 -3.01 -9.39
CA SER A 246 0.05 -2.64 -10.40
C SER A 246 -0.03 -1.13 -10.66
N GLY A 247 0.91 -0.34 -10.12
CA GLY A 247 0.97 1.11 -10.36
C GLY A 247 -0.05 1.92 -9.56
N GLY A 248 -0.64 1.34 -8.50
CA GLY A 248 -1.55 2.05 -7.59
C GLY A 248 -0.83 2.94 -6.58
N GLY A 249 0.47 2.78 -6.39
CA GLY A 249 1.27 3.66 -5.55
C GLY A 249 1.74 4.88 -6.33
N THR A 250 1.44 6.09 -5.85
CA THR A 250 1.87 7.36 -6.46
C THR A 250 3.38 7.54 -6.60
N ALA A 251 4.18 6.71 -5.96
CA ALA A 251 5.64 6.74 -6.07
C ALA A 251 6.08 5.71 -7.13
N GLY A 252 6.22 6.16 -8.38
CA GLY A 252 6.73 5.34 -9.49
C GLY A 252 5.84 5.24 -10.72
N GLY A 253 4.80 6.05 -10.84
CA GLY A 253 4.07 6.21 -12.10
C GLY A 253 5.02 6.68 -13.21
N SER A 254 4.80 6.21 -14.45
CA SER A 254 5.61 6.54 -15.64
C SER A 254 5.58 8.02 -16.06
N SER A 255 4.98 8.88 -15.25
CA SER A 255 4.76 10.31 -15.49
C SER A 255 5.27 11.21 -14.36
N GLY A 256 5.80 10.66 -13.26
CA GLY A 256 6.32 11.46 -12.14
C GLY A 256 7.70 12.07 -12.43
N PRO A 257 8.19 13.00 -11.59
CA PRO A 257 9.52 13.62 -11.75
C PRO A 257 10.67 12.61 -11.81
N LEU A 258 10.55 11.50 -11.08
CA LEU A 258 11.53 10.40 -11.08
C LEU A 258 11.30 9.32 -12.16
N SER A 259 10.35 9.51 -13.09
CA SER A 259 10.19 8.64 -14.26
C SER A 259 11.24 8.93 -15.31
N PHE A 260 11.42 8.04 -16.30
CA PHE A 260 12.31 8.33 -17.43
C PHE A 260 11.94 9.64 -18.13
N ALA A 261 10.64 9.89 -18.30
CA ALA A 261 10.16 11.12 -18.94
C ALA A 261 10.52 12.37 -18.11
N GLY A 262 10.34 12.30 -16.79
CA GLY A 262 10.69 13.38 -15.87
C GLY A 262 12.19 13.66 -15.83
N LEU A 263 13.00 12.62 -15.64
CA LEU A 263 14.47 12.72 -15.61
C LEU A 263 15.04 13.21 -16.95
N LYS A 264 14.48 12.74 -18.08
CA LYS A 264 14.87 13.25 -19.40
C LYS A 264 14.55 14.74 -19.53
N ALA A 265 13.36 15.18 -19.10
CA ALA A 265 12.98 16.59 -19.15
C ALA A 265 13.90 17.46 -18.27
N ALA A 266 14.26 16.98 -17.07
CA ALA A 266 15.23 17.64 -16.20
C ALA A 266 16.59 17.78 -16.91
N ALA A 267 17.11 16.71 -17.49
CA ALA A 267 18.37 16.72 -18.23
C ALA A 267 18.37 17.64 -19.47
N GLU A 268 17.23 17.75 -20.17
CA GLU A 268 17.05 18.68 -21.28
C GLU A 268 17.09 20.13 -20.78
N SER A 269 16.43 20.41 -19.65
CA SER A 269 16.37 21.76 -19.07
C SER A 269 17.70 22.24 -18.49
N SER A 270 18.49 21.35 -17.90
CA SER A 270 19.80 21.66 -17.33
C SER A 270 20.92 21.71 -18.37
N GLY A 271 20.66 21.23 -19.60
CA GLY A 271 21.62 21.14 -20.69
C GLY A 271 22.60 19.96 -20.58
N ILE A 272 22.53 19.16 -19.51
CA ILE A 272 23.44 18.03 -19.28
C ILE A 272 23.22 16.88 -20.27
N LEU A 273 22.09 16.85 -20.99
CA LEU A 273 21.82 15.82 -22.00
C LEU A 273 22.85 15.81 -23.15
N ALA A 274 23.64 16.88 -23.32
CA ALA A 274 24.77 16.89 -24.26
C ALA A 274 25.92 15.97 -23.84
N GLU A 275 26.02 15.62 -22.55
CA GLU A 275 27.08 14.77 -22.01
C GLU A 275 26.82 13.28 -22.30
N PRO A 276 27.77 12.54 -22.91
CA PRO A 276 27.60 11.12 -23.22
C PRO A 276 27.30 10.24 -21.99
N SER A 277 27.84 10.59 -20.81
CA SER A 277 27.57 9.89 -19.56
C SER A 277 26.11 10.02 -19.11
N ALA A 278 25.53 11.23 -19.22
CA ALA A 278 24.13 11.47 -18.90
C ALA A 278 23.19 10.72 -19.85
N GLN A 279 23.53 10.69 -21.15
CA GLN A 279 22.78 9.89 -22.14
C GLN A 279 22.80 8.41 -21.80
N GLN A 280 23.97 7.85 -21.45
CA GLN A 280 24.09 6.45 -21.06
C GLN A 280 23.27 6.14 -19.80
N ALA A 281 23.36 6.99 -18.78
CA ALA A 281 22.61 6.81 -17.53
C ALA A 281 21.08 6.85 -17.75
N LEU A 282 20.59 7.77 -18.59
CA LEU A 282 19.17 7.82 -18.97
C LEU A 282 18.72 6.59 -19.76
N VAL A 283 19.56 6.06 -20.65
CA VAL A 283 19.26 4.82 -21.38
C VAL A 283 19.20 3.63 -20.42
N ASP A 284 20.16 3.51 -19.49
CA ASP A 284 20.16 2.43 -18.50
C ASP A 284 18.93 2.50 -17.59
N PHE A 285 18.54 3.71 -17.17
CA PHE A 285 17.32 3.95 -16.41
C PHE A 285 16.06 3.57 -17.20
N TYR A 286 15.96 4.01 -18.47
CA TYR A 286 14.87 3.65 -19.36
C TYR A 286 14.74 2.13 -19.52
N LEU A 287 15.86 1.43 -19.73
CA LEU A 287 15.85 -0.03 -19.86
C LEU A 287 15.34 -0.71 -18.58
N LEU A 288 15.70 -0.21 -17.40
CA LEU A 288 15.21 -0.74 -16.12
C LEU A 288 13.71 -0.49 -15.95
N GLU A 289 13.24 0.74 -16.19
CA GLU A 289 11.83 1.13 -16.10
C GLU A 289 10.95 0.29 -17.05
N GLN A 290 11.37 0.16 -18.32
CA GLN A 290 10.63 -0.64 -19.30
C GLN A 290 10.66 -2.14 -18.98
N SER A 291 11.77 -2.65 -18.44
CA SER A 291 11.87 -4.05 -18.01
C SER A 291 10.90 -4.34 -16.87
N LEU A 292 10.81 -3.44 -15.89
CA LEU A 292 9.87 -3.55 -14.78
C LEU A 292 8.42 -3.48 -15.27
N ARG A 293 8.09 -2.53 -16.15
CA ARG A 293 6.75 -2.43 -16.75
C ARG A 293 6.35 -3.72 -17.46
N LEU A 294 7.21 -4.24 -18.34
CA LEU A 294 6.93 -5.48 -19.08
C LEU A 294 6.84 -6.71 -18.16
N PHE A 295 7.63 -6.74 -17.08
CA PHE A 295 7.56 -7.77 -16.05
C PHE A 295 6.21 -7.75 -15.33
N ASN A 296 5.76 -6.58 -14.87
CA ASN A 296 4.46 -6.42 -14.21
C ASN A 296 3.30 -6.73 -15.17
N ASP A 297 3.38 -6.29 -16.43
CA ASP A 297 2.40 -6.64 -17.47
C ASP A 297 2.26 -8.15 -17.68
N ARG A 298 3.37 -8.89 -17.54
CA ARG A 298 3.36 -10.35 -17.63
C ARG A 298 2.70 -10.98 -16.39
N ILE A 299 3.07 -10.55 -15.18
CA ILE A 299 2.45 -11.04 -13.94
C ILE A 299 0.94 -10.80 -13.97
N THR A 300 0.50 -9.59 -14.33
CA THR A 300 -0.91 -9.25 -14.43
C THR A 300 -1.64 -10.17 -15.41
N ARG A 301 -1.07 -10.45 -16.58
CA ARG A 301 -1.66 -11.38 -17.56
C ARG A 301 -1.74 -12.82 -17.04
N ASP A 302 -0.75 -13.26 -16.28
CA ASP A 302 -0.73 -14.59 -15.67
C ASP A 302 -1.83 -14.71 -14.59
N VAL A 303 -1.96 -13.72 -13.71
CA VAL A 303 -3.02 -13.66 -12.68
C VAL A 303 -4.41 -13.72 -13.33
N LEU A 304 -4.62 -12.96 -14.41
CA LEU A 304 -5.89 -12.96 -15.16
C LEU A 304 -6.22 -14.33 -15.79
N ARG A 305 -5.22 -15.19 -15.99
CA ARG A 305 -5.39 -16.57 -16.47
C ARG A 305 -5.52 -17.57 -15.32
N GLY A 306 -5.63 -17.11 -14.08
CA GLY A 306 -5.70 -17.94 -12.88
C GLY A 306 -4.36 -18.54 -12.47
N VAL A 307 -3.24 -18.04 -13.01
CA VAL A 307 -1.91 -18.48 -12.60
C VAL A 307 -1.52 -17.75 -11.33
N ASP A 308 -1.19 -18.51 -10.28
CA ASP A 308 -0.69 -17.96 -9.03
C ASP A 308 0.61 -17.15 -9.30
N PRO A 309 0.67 -15.86 -8.91
CA PRO A 309 1.89 -15.08 -9.05
C PRO A 309 3.02 -15.63 -8.16
N GLY A 310 2.69 -16.32 -7.07
CA GLY A 310 3.64 -16.87 -6.11
C GLY A 310 4.56 -15.79 -5.56
N ALA A 311 5.85 -16.10 -5.43
CA ALA A 311 6.85 -15.14 -4.96
C ALA A 311 7.33 -14.14 -6.04
N ARG A 312 6.83 -14.20 -7.28
CA ARG A 312 7.28 -13.31 -8.38
C ARG A 312 6.97 -11.84 -8.12
N GLY A 313 5.93 -11.53 -7.35
CA GLY A 313 5.65 -10.15 -6.91
C GLY A 313 6.80 -9.52 -6.11
N SER A 314 7.60 -10.33 -5.40
CA SER A 314 8.77 -9.87 -4.65
C SER A 314 9.87 -9.33 -5.57
N VAL A 315 10.01 -9.89 -6.78
CA VAL A 315 10.93 -9.39 -7.81
C VAL A 315 10.47 -8.01 -8.29
N GLY A 316 9.17 -7.86 -8.57
CA GLY A 316 8.60 -6.56 -8.97
C GLY A 316 8.80 -5.49 -7.89
N LYS A 317 8.53 -5.82 -6.62
CA LYS A 317 8.76 -4.89 -5.50
C LYS A 317 10.23 -4.51 -5.36
N LEU A 318 11.15 -5.49 -5.42
CA LEU A 318 12.59 -5.24 -5.34
C LEU A 318 13.06 -4.30 -6.46
N LEU A 319 12.65 -4.58 -7.70
CA LEU A 319 12.99 -3.74 -8.85
C LEU A 319 12.38 -2.35 -8.77
N GLN A 320 11.18 -2.20 -8.20
CA GLN A 320 10.57 -0.88 -7.98
C GLN A 320 11.36 -0.05 -6.97
N GLY A 321 11.77 -0.65 -5.85
CA GLY A 321 12.62 0.03 -4.86
C GLY A 321 13.96 0.45 -5.46
N GLU A 322 14.60 -0.43 -6.23
CA GLU A 322 15.85 -0.13 -6.94
C GLU A 322 15.68 0.97 -7.99
N LEU A 323 14.60 0.93 -8.78
CA LEU A 323 14.29 1.94 -9.79
C LEU A 323 14.18 3.33 -9.16
N LEU A 324 13.46 3.46 -8.04
CA LEU A 324 13.29 4.76 -7.37
C LEU A 324 14.58 5.27 -6.74
N LEU A 325 15.35 4.42 -6.06
CA LEU A 325 16.66 4.82 -5.52
C LEU A 325 17.59 5.31 -6.63
N ARG A 326 17.64 4.59 -7.76
CA ARG A 326 18.41 5.03 -8.94
C ARG A 326 17.87 6.32 -9.54
N GLY A 327 16.54 6.47 -9.59
CA GLY A 327 15.89 7.67 -10.09
C GLY A 327 16.24 8.89 -9.26
N GLY A 328 16.25 8.74 -7.93
CA GLY A 328 16.63 9.82 -7.01
C GLY A 328 18.09 10.24 -7.15
N VAL A 329 19.01 9.27 -7.26
CA VAL A 329 20.43 9.56 -7.53
C VAL A 329 20.61 10.24 -8.88
N LEU A 330 19.96 9.71 -9.91
CA LEU A 330 20.05 10.26 -11.26
C LEU A 330 19.44 11.66 -11.36
N ALA A 331 18.33 11.94 -10.64
CA ALA A 331 17.78 13.30 -10.54
C ALA A 331 18.81 14.29 -9.98
N ALA A 332 19.52 13.91 -8.92
CA ALA A 332 20.58 14.74 -8.33
C ALA A 332 21.76 14.99 -9.28
N GLU A 333 22.12 14.01 -10.09
CA GLU A 333 23.17 14.14 -11.10
C GLU A 333 22.73 15.01 -12.30
N LEU A 334 21.47 14.86 -12.76
CA LEU A 334 20.98 15.50 -13.97
C LEU A 334 20.56 16.96 -13.78
N ASP A 335 20.30 17.39 -12.55
CA ASP A 335 19.92 18.77 -12.21
C ASP A 335 21.11 19.60 -11.70
N ASN A 336 22.35 19.23 -12.05
CA ASN A 336 23.59 19.86 -11.55
C ASN A 336 23.70 19.94 -10.01
N GLY A 337 22.97 19.09 -9.29
CA GLY A 337 22.89 19.11 -7.82
C GLY A 337 21.94 20.15 -7.22
N ASP A 338 21.18 20.90 -8.03
CA ASP A 338 20.25 21.92 -7.53
C ASP A 338 19.17 21.31 -6.61
N VAL A 339 18.63 20.14 -6.97
CA VAL A 339 17.72 19.37 -6.09
C VAL A 339 18.28 19.06 -4.69
N VAL A 340 19.62 18.95 -4.54
CA VAL A 340 20.28 18.70 -3.24
C VAL A 340 20.47 19.99 -2.45
N ALA A 341 20.61 21.12 -3.15
CA ALA A 341 20.78 22.44 -2.56
C ALA A 341 19.43 23.20 -2.35
N GLY A 342 18.34 22.66 -2.90
CA GLY A 342 16.99 23.24 -2.87
C GLY A 342 16.28 23.10 -1.53
N ASP A 343 15.14 23.80 -1.40
CA ASP A 343 14.23 23.63 -0.27
C ASP A 343 13.43 22.33 -0.45
N ALA A 344 13.13 21.61 0.63
CA ALA A 344 12.29 20.41 0.61
C ALA A 344 10.85 20.68 0.15
N ALA A 345 10.49 21.96 -0.04
CA ALA A 345 9.26 22.41 -0.68
C ALA A 345 9.23 22.18 -2.21
N ASP A 346 10.37 21.91 -2.85
CA ASP A 346 10.43 21.47 -4.25
C ASP A 346 9.92 20.02 -4.38
N GLU A 347 8.99 19.79 -5.31
CA GLU A 347 8.39 18.48 -5.56
C GLU A 347 9.43 17.41 -5.92
N LEU A 348 10.46 17.79 -6.71
CA LEU A 348 11.54 16.86 -7.06
C LEU A 348 12.41 16.53 -5.84
N ALA A 349 12.70 17.52 -4.99
CA ALA A 349 13.48 17.30 -3.76
C ALA A 349 12.73 16.39 -2.78
N ALA A 350 11.42 16.62 -2.60
CA ALA A 350 10.57 15.77 -1.79
C ALA A 350 10.52 14.32 -2.32
N ASP A 351 10.39 14.15 -3.65
CA ASP A 351 10.40 12.83 -4.28
C ASP A 351 11.75 12.11 -4.09
N VAL A 352 12.88 12.81 -4.28
CA VAL A 352 14.23 12.26 -4.04
C VAL A 352 14.37 11.79 -2.59
N LEU A 353 13.95 12.63 -1.63
CA LEU A 353 13.97 12.30 -0.20
C LEU A 353 13.04 11.13 0.12
N PHE A 354 11.93 10.94 -0.60
CA PHE A 354 11.01 9.83 -0.37
C PHE A 354 11.51 8.49 -0.96
N THR A 355 12.47 8.49 -1.89
CA THR A 355 12.92 7.26 -2.58
C THR A 355 13.29 6.08 -1.67
N PRO A 356 13.94 6.25 -0.49
CA PRO A 356 14.26 5.12 0.38
C PRO A 356 13.02 4.45 0.97
N ALA A 357 11.89 5.16 1.09
CA ALA A 357 10.67 4.65 1.70
C ALA A 357 10.16 3.39 0.98
N LEU A 358 10.22 3.32 -0.35
CA LEU A 358 9.78 2.15 -1.11
C LEU A 358 10.78 0.99 -1.13
N ALA A 359 12.06 1.25 -0.87
CA ALA A 359 13.03 0.18 -0.61
C ALA A 359 12.79 -0.50 0.76
N ILE A 360 12.17 0.21 1.71
CA ILE A 360 11.95 -0.25 3.09
C ILE A 360 10.51 -0.77 3.30
N GLY A 361 9.50 0.03 2.95
CA GLY A 361 8.07 -0.28 3.10
C GLY A 361 7.63 -1.47 2.24
N GLY A 362 6.54 -2.14 2.63
CA GLY A 362 6.08 -3.38 1.98
C GLY A 362 7.05 -4.56 2.07
N GLY A 363 8.00 -4.49 3.01
CA GLY A 363 9.09 -5.44 3.24
C GLY A 363 10.38 -5.02 2.53
N THR A 364 11.49 -4.91 3.28
CA THR A 364 12.74 -4.35 2.76
C THR A 364 13.29 -5.12 1.56
N ASN A 365 14.17 -4.49 0.78
CA ASN A 365 14.84 -5.16 -0.35
C ASN A 365 15.56 -6.45 0.08
N GLU A 366 16.16 -6.49 1.27
CA GLU A 366 16.78 -7.68 1.84
C GLU A 366 15.75 -8.78 2.10
N ILE A 367 14.58 -8.44 2.66
CA ILE A 367 13.48 -9.40 2.85
C ILE A 367 12.97 -9.92 1.50
N GLN A 368 12.86 -9.06 0.47
CA GLN A 368 12.48 -9.54 -0.86
C GLN A 368 13.52 -10.49 -1.44
N LEU A 369 14.81 -10.20 -1.28
CA LEU A 369 15.90 -11.07 -1.71
C LEU A 369 15.83 -12.43 -1.01
N SER A 370 15.57 -12.47 0.30
CA SER A 370 15.35 -13.73 1.03
C SER A 370 14.15 -14.51 0.48
N ILE A 371 13.03 -13.83 0.20
CA ILE A 371 11.84 -14.47 -0.38
C ILE A 371 12.14 -15.04 -1.77
N ILE A 372 12.86 -14.30 -2.61
CA ILE A 372 13.28 -14.74 -3.95
C ILE A 372 14.19 -15.97 -3.85
N ALA A 373 15.22 -15.91 -3.00
CA ALA A 373 16.15 -16.99 -2.74
C ALA A 373 15.43 -18.27 -2.30
N GLU A 374 14.58 -18.18 -1.28
CA GLU A 374 13.91 -19.34 -0.69
C GLU A 374 12.79 -19.89 -1.59
N ARG A 375 11.94 -19.02 -2.13
CA ARG A 375 10.68 -19.45 -2.79
C ARG A 375 10.77 -19.57 -4.30
N LEU A 376 11.68 -18.86 -4.96
CA LEU A 376 11.87 -18.96 -6.40
C LEU A 376 13.09 -19.80 -6.77
N LEU A 377 14.19 -19.64 -6.03
CA LEU A 377 15.43 -20.38 -6.30
C LEU A 377 15.57 -21.66 -5.48
N GLY A 378 14.71 -21.89 -4.49
CA GLY A 378 14.72 -23.11 -3.66
C GLY A 378 15.93 -23.19 -2.72
N LEU A 379 16.55 -22.06 -2.40
CA LEU A 379 17.68 -22.01 -1.47
C LEU A 379 17.20 -22.28 -0.03
N PRO A 380 18.05 -22.90 0.81
CA PRO A 380 17.69 -23.15 2.19
C PRO A 380 17.47 -21.85 2.97
N ARG A 381 16.47 -21.86 3.85
CA ARG A 381 16.18 -20.74 4.75
C ARG A 381 17.27 -20.58 5.81
N GLU A 382 17.53 -19.34 6.20
CA GLU A 382 18.43 -19.03 7.31
C GLU A 382 17.92 -19.68 8.62
N PRO A 383 18.78 -20.36 9.39
CA PRO A 383 18.37 -20.97 10.67
C PRO A 383 17.85 -19.92 11.65
N ALA A 384 16.64 -20.12 12.19
CA ALA A 384 16.05 -19.25 13.20
C ALA A 384 15.77 -20.02 14.50
N SER A 385 16.34 -19.55 15.61
CA SER A 385 16.30 -20.21 16.92
C SER A 385 14.98 -20.04 17.68
N ASP A 386 14.16 -19.06 17.32
CA ASP A 386 12.94 -18.66 18.05
C ASP A 386 11.64 -19.28 17.49
N THR A 387 11.71 -19.94 16.33
CA THR A 387 10.51 -20.31 15.54
C THR A 387 9.57 -21.30 16.21
N LYS A 388 10.04 -22.05 17.20
CA LYS A 388 9.27 -23.07 17.95
C LYS A 388 9.05 -22.70 19.42
N LEU A 389 9.65 -21.62 19.89
CA LEU A 389 9.56 -21.21 21.30
C LEU A 389 8.30 -20.37 21.53
N PRO A 390 7.66 -20.45 22.71
CA PRO A 390 6.62 -19.50 23.11
C PRO A 390 7.10 -18.06 22.98
N PHE A 391 6.25 -17.18 22.47
CA PHE A 391 6.62 -15.78 22.27
C PHE A 391 7.10 -15.10 23.57
N ARG A 392 6.46 -15.40 24.71
CA ARG A 392 6.87 -14.88 26.03
C ARG A 392 8.29 -15.22 26.46
N THR A 393 8.90 -16.25 25.87
CA THR A 393 10.29 -16.65 26.18
C THR A 393 11.34 -15.94 25.31
N LYS A 394 10.90 -15.09 24.37
CA LYS A 394 11.82 -14.30 23.56
C LYS A 394 12.58 -13.33 24.47
N PRO A 395 13.93 -13.30 24.42
CA PRO A 395 14.70 -12.32 25.16
C PRO A 395 14.24 -10.93 24.74
N THR A 396 13.78 -10.13 25.70
CA THR A 396 13.61 -8.69 25.43
C THR A 396 15.01 -8.11 25.29
N THR A 397 15.22 -7.24 24.30
CA THR A 397 16.52 -6.63 23.97
C THR A 397 17.18 -5.85 25.12
N LYS A 398 16.56 -5.78 26.31
CA LYS A 398 17.10 -5.15 27.51
C LYS A 398 18.04 -6.05 28.35
N GLU A 399 18.05 -7.37 28.16
CA GLU A 399 18.86 -8.25 29.02
C GLU A 399 20.29 -8.54 28.50
N GLY A 400 20.68 -7.96 27.36
CA GLY A 400 22.00 -8.18 26.74
C GLY A 400 23.03 -7.06 26.93
N ALA A 401 22.70 -6.00 27.68
CA ALA A 401 23.60 -4.88 27.95
C ALA A 401 23.79 -4.73 29.47
N ALA A 402 24.57 -5.65 30.05
CA ALA A 402 25.14 -5.53 31.39
C ALA A 402 26.60 -5.98 31.35
#